data_AF-A0A970TJB1-F1
#
_entry.id   AF-A0A970TJB1-F1
#
_cell.length_a   1.000
_cell.length_b   1.000
_cell.length_c   1.000
_cell.angle_alpha   90.00
_cell.angle_beta   90.00
_cell.angle_gamma   90.00
#
_symmetry.space_group_name_H-M   'P 1'
#
loop_
_entity.id
_entity.type
_entity.pdbx_description
1 polymer ?
#
loop_
_entity_poly.entity_id
_entity_poly.type
_entity_poly.pdbx_seq_one_letter_code
_entity_poly.pdbx_strand_id
1 'polypeptide(L)'
;MKHYLPLVCCLMLFLSACGGNKTRSCHPLPLPEIHTPSSAPSRLWQIPSGSYTIGLGYADTFFSNRADSLAREYAAVSLSRNHSSFVVDKKSIWEWASETQSSWESRTFQLVVSADLNYLKNSYQDLILIDHYHTQGYYIGLYGFSDKEVDAKPTIMHQDEKPDWCVDESITSKGNTIYCIASAQASSLMDAWSLAQEKALRLIGKYRLQKVQAVFASEDDFHKRDLAIETVARSYQAYLDKSFIIPSTTENQTSYLVYLQIRSLDH
;
A
#
# COMPACT_ATOMS: atom_id res chain seq x y z
N MET A 1 48.49 -42.65 26.88
CA MET A 1 47.42 -42.00 26.08
C MET A 1 46.81 -42.98 25.06
N LYS A 2 46.07 -44.03 25.49
CA LYS A 2 45.51 -45.04 24.57
C LYS A 2 44.16 -45.65 25.00
N HIS A 3 43.33 -44.96 25.81
CA HIS A 3 42.05 -45.54 26.27
C HIS A 3 40.80 -44.65 26.14
N TYR A 4 40.87 -43.48 25.49
CA TYR A 4 39.68 -42.61 25.33
C TYR A 4 38.97 -42.75 23.98
N LEU A 5 39.55 -43.46 23.01
CA LEU A 5 38.97 -43.63 21.67
C LEU A 5 37.64 -44.42 21.65
N PRO A 6 37.44 -45.51 22.43
CA PRO A 6 36.18 -46.24 22.37
C PRO A 6 35.02 -45.50 23.07
N LEU A 7 35.33 -44.63 24.04
CA LEU A 7 34.31 -43.86 24.76
C LEU A 7 33.73 -42.72 23.90
N VAL A 8 34.57 -42.08 23.09
CA VAL A 8 34.14 -40.99 22.19
C VAL A 8 33.29 -41.51 21.03
N CYS A 9 33.59 -42.70 20.49
CA CYS A 9 32.75 -43.33 19.45
C CYS A 9 31.35 -43.73 19.96
N CYS A 10 31.23 -44.23 21.20
CA CYS A 10 29.92 -44.52 21.77
C CYS A 10 29.09 -43.25 22.00
N LEU A 11 29.71 -42.14 22.43
CA LEU A 11 29.00 -40.88 22.66
C LEU A 11 28.45 -40.26 21.35
N MET A 12 29.19 -40.41 20.25
CA MET A 12 28.77 -39.92 18.91
C MET A 12 27.56 -40.70 18.35
N LEU A 13 27.45 -42.01 18.65
CA LEU A 13 26.30 -42.82 18.21
C LEU A 13 25.02 -42.51 18.97
N PHE A 14 25.10 -42.14 20.26
CA PHE A 14 23.92 -41.75 21.04
C PHE A 14 23.38 -40.34 20.69
N LEU A 15 24.23 -39.43 20.21
CA LEU A 15 23.79 -38.11 19.74
C LEU A 15 23.09 -38.13 18.37
N SER A 16 23.25 -39.23 17.61
CA SER A 16 22.67 -39.39 16.27
C SER A 16 21.22 -39.92 16.28
N ALA A 17 20.67 -40.26 17.45
CA ALA A 17 19.36 -40.89 17.59
C ALA A 17 18.21 -39.94 18.02
N CYS A 18 18.44 -38.62 18.07
CA CYS A 18 17.37 -37.61 18.24
C CYS A 18 16.92 -36.98 16.91
N GLY A 19 17.16 -37.63 15.78
CA GLY A 19 16.67 -37.20 14.47
C GLY A 19 15.55 -38.13 13.98
N GLY A 20 14.30 -37.86 14.34
CA GLY A 20 13.23 -38.77 13.90
C GLY A 20 11.78 -38.46 14.25
N ASN A 21 11.42 -37.30 14.80
CA ASN A 21 10.00 -36.90 14.77
C ASN A 21 9.73 -36.24 13.41
N LYS A 22 9.33 -37.07 12.43
CA LYS A 22 8.53 -36.59 11.31
C LYS A 22 7.23 -36.06 11.92
N THR A 23 7.21 -34.78 12.24
CA THR A 23 5.98 -34.03 12.47
C THR A 23 5.14 -34.24 11.23
N ARG A 24 4.14 -35.10 11.36
CA ARG A 24 3.03 -35.16 10.42
C ARG A 24 2.48 -33.73 10.44
N SER A 25 2.72 -32.98 9.37
CA SER A 25 2.07 -31.68 9.17
C SER A 25 0.58 -31.98 8.99
N CYS A 26 -0.12 -32.15 10.11
CA CYS A 26 -1.54 -31.90 10.13
C CYS A 26 -1.64 -30.41 9.84
N HIS A 27 -1.94 -30.06 8.58
CA HIS A 27 -2.51 -28.75 8.32
C HIS A 27 -3.72 -28.66 9.24
N PRO A 28 -3.74 -27.77 10.24
CA PRO A 28 -4.97 -27.52 10.97
C PRO A 28 -6.02 -27.17 9.91
N LEU A 29 -7.21 -27.78 10.00
CA LEU A 29 -8.33 -27.29 9.21
C LEU A 29 -8.42 -25.77 9.45
N PRO A 30 -8.48 -24.94 8.41
CA PRO A 30 -8.63 -23.51 8.60
C PRO A 30 -9.92 -23.30 9.39
N LEU A 31 -9.76 -22.78 10.60
CA LEU A 31 -10.88 -22.37 11.43
C LEU A 31 -11.63 -21.25 10.70
N PRO A 32 -12.96 -21.15 10.89
CA PRO A 32 -13.74 -20.11 10.26
C PRO A 32 -13.23 -18.73 10.72
N GLU A 33 -12.78 -17.93 9.77
CA GLU A 33 -12.41 -16.53 10.00
C GLU A 33 -13.70 -15.76 10.35
N ILE A 34 -13.74 -15.18 11.56
CA ILE A 34 -14.89 -14.39 11.99
C ILE A 34 -14.64 -12.94 11.57
N HIS A 35 -15.41 -12.49 10.59
CA HIS A 35 -15.49 -11.09 10.21
C HIS A 35 -16.35 -10.36 11.22
N THR A 36 -15.79 -9.32 11.86
CA THR A 36 -16.55 -8.46 12.78
C THR A 36 -17.07 -7.27 11.98
N PRO A 37 -18.40 -7.09 11.84
CA PRO A 37 -18.92 -6.00 11.03
C PRO A 37 -18.45 -4.66 11.60
N SER A 38 -17.63 -3.95 10.83
CA SER A 38 -17.21 -2.59 11.13
C SER A 38 -18.06 -1.61 10.33
N SER A 39 -18.60 -0.61 11.02
CA SER A 39 -19.47 0.43 10.46
C SER A 39 -18.79 1.77 10.59
N ALA A 40 -18.57 2.52 9.51
CA ALA A 40 -18.25 3.93 9.70
C ALA A 40 -18.62 4.88 8.55
N PRO A 41 -18.39 6.20 8.72
CA PRO A 41 -18.82 7.21 7.77
C PRO A 41 -18.27 6.96 6.37
N SER A 42 -19.16 6.81 5.37
CA SER A 42 -18.82 6.54 3.97
C SER A 42 -17.75 7.45 3.39
N ARG A 43 -17.58 8.66 3.93
CA ARG A 43 -16.53 9.63 3.56
C ARG A 43 -15.10 9.17 3.84
N LEU A 44 -14.91 8.22 4.76
CA LEU A 44 -13.61 7.58 4.99
C LEU A 44 -13.30 6.52 3.92
N TRP A 45 -14.33 6.06 3.20
CA TRP A 45 -14.24 5.05 2.13
C TRP A 45 -14.35 5.64 0.73
N GLN A 46 -15.11 6.72 0.57
CA GLN A 46 -15.27 7.48 -0.66
C GLN A 46 -14.70 8.87 -0.41
N ILE A 47 -13.43 9.03 -0.77
CA ILE A 47 -12.68 10.23 -0.47
C ILE A 47 -13.11 11.33 -1.45
N PRO A 48 -13.39 12.56 -0.97
CA PRO A 48 -13.73 13.66 -1.86
C PRO A 48 -12.64 13.91 -2.90
N SER A 49 -13.04 14.40 -4.07
CA SER A 49 -12.07 14.80 -5.09
C SER A 49 -11.23 15.97 -4.58
N GLY A 50 -9.91 15.84 -4.64
CA GLY A 50 -8.97 16.87 -4.22
C GLY A 50 -7.75 16.28 -3.53
N SER A 51 -7.10 17.11 -2.73
CA SER A 51 -5.94 16.74 -1.90
C SER A 51 -6.41 16.33 -0.51
N TYR A 52 -7.08 15.18 -0.45
CA TYR A 52 -7.54 14.55 0.78
C TYR A 52 -6.79 13.24 1.01
N THR A 53 -6.71 12.83 2.27
CA THR A 53 -6.08 11.58 2.67
C THR A 53 -6.66 11.06 3.98
N ILE A 54 -6.35 9.81 4.30
CA ILE A 54 -6.69 9.21 5.59
C ILE A 54 -5.45 9.16 6.47
N GLY A 55 -5.62 9.60 7.70
CA GLY A 55 -4.67 9.49 8.80
C GLY A 55 -5.06 8.37 9.75
N LEU A 56 -4.09 7.63 10.24
CA LEU A 56 -4.28 6.53 11.18
C LEU A 56 -3.43 6.76 12.43
N GLY A 57 -4.04 6.64 13.61
CA GLY A 57 -3.37 6.75 14.90
C GLY A 57 -3.88 5.70 15.87
N TYR A 58 -3.08 5.35 16.88
CA TYR A 58 -3.55 4.48 17.96
C TYR A 58 -4.47 5.26 18.90
N ALA A 59 -5.66 4.71 19.15
CA ALA A 59 -6.67 5.26 20.06
C ALA A 59 -6.71 4.51 21.41
N ASP A 60 -5.64 3.77 21.75
CA ASP A 60 -5.56 3.05 23.02
C ASP A 60 -5.55 3.99 24.24
N THR A 61 -5.77 3.43 25.43
CA THR A 61 -5.84 4.20 26.68
C THR A 61 -4.55 4.96 27.01
N PHE A 62 -3.41 4.56 26.45
CA PHE A 62 -2.10 5.17 26.72
C PHE A 62 -1.79 6.35 25.80
N PHE A 63 -2.31 6.35 24.57
CA PHE A 63 -2.01 7.37 23.56
C PHE A 63 -3.23 8.10 23.01
N SER A 64 -4.44 7.87 23.55
CA SER A 64 -5.69 8.51 23.12
C SER A 64 -5.58 10.04 22.95
N ASN A 65 -4.92 10.73 23.88
CA ASN A 65 -4.71 12.19 23.82
C ASN A 65 -3.83 12.65 22.65
N ARG A 66 -3.11 11.74 21.99
CA ARG A 66 -2.23 12.01 20.83
C ARG A 66 -2.74 11.38 19.53
N ALA A 67 -3.88 10.68 19.56
CA ALA A 67 -4.37 9.92 18.43
C ALA A 67 -4.56 10.78 17.16
N ASP A 68 -5.13 11.99 17.29
CA ASP A 68 -5.26 12.94 16.17
C ASP A 68 -3.90 13.41 15.64
N SER A 69 -2.94 13.72 16.52
CA SER A 69 -1.61 14.16 16.09
C SER A 69 -0.89 13.06 15.31
N LEU A 70 -0.94 11.81 15.80
CA LEU A 70 -0.33 10.66 15.12
C LEU A 70 -1.02 10.39 13.78
N ALA A 71 -2.34 10.47 13.74
CA ALA A 71 -3.10 10.32 12.51
C ALA A 71 -2.76 11.42 11.49
N ARG A 72 -2.59 12.67 11.93
CA ARG A 72 -2.15 13.78 11.07
C ARG A 72 -0.72 13.59 10.55
N GLU A 73 0.20 13.15 11.39
CA GLU A 73 1.57 12.80 10.97
C GLU A 73 1.53 11.70 9.89
N TYR A 74 0.74 10.65 10.12
CA TYR A 74 0.53 9.57 9.15
C TYR A 74 -0.07 10.09 7.84
N ALA A 75 -1.11 10.92 7.91
CA ALA A 75 -1.76 11.55 6.76
C ALA A 75 -0.76 12.36 5.93
N ALA A 76 0.06 13.19 6.58
CA ALA A 76 1.08 14.01 5.91
C ALA A 76 2.13 13.13 5.20
N VAL A 77 2.58 12.05 5.85
CA VAL A 77 3.48 11.07 5.23
C VAL A 77 2.81 10.40 4.03
N SER A 78 1.57 9.96 4.16
CA SER A 78 0.82 9.30 3.09
C SER A 78 0.61 10.23 1.88
N LEU A 79 0.30 11.51 2.10
CA LEU A 79 0.20 12.51 1.04
C LEU A 79 1.53 12.79 0.36
N SER A 80 2.60 12.96 1.15
CA SER A 80 3.93 13.20 0.59
C SER A 80 4.39 12.00 -0.26
N ARG A 81 4.11 10.78 0.22
CA ARG A 81 4.34 9.56 -0.56
C ARG A 81 3.55 9.54 -1.85
N ASN A 82 2.28 9.97 -1.87
CA ASN A 82 1.44 10.05 -3.07
C ASN A 82 1.86 11.16 -4.06
N HIS A 83 2.48 12.24 -3.56
CA HIS A 83 2.88 13.40 -4.37
C HIS A 83 4.27 13.23 -5.02
N SER A 84 5.12 12.38 -4.45
CA SER A 84 6.54 12.24 -4.85
C SER A 84 6.93 10.77 -5.09
N SER A 85 5.99 9.95 -5.55
CA SER A 85 6.11 8.48 -5.49
C SER A 85 7.03 7.83 -6.53
N PHE A 86 7.41 8.56 -7.59
CA PHE A 86 7.95 7.92 -8.79
C PHE A 86 9.24 8.59 -9.28
N VAL A 87 10.36 8.30 -8.63
CA VAL A 87 11.68 8.68 -9.16
C VAL A 87 12.32 7.44 -9.80
N VAL A 88 12.48 7.47 -11.12
CA VAL A 88 13.18 6.43 -11.88
C VAL A 88 14.25 7.09 -12.75
N ASP A 89 15.42 6.48 -12.82
CA ASP A 89 16.53 6.95 -13.65
C ASP A 89 16.16 6.89 -15.15
N LYS A 90 16.24 8.04 -15.83
CA LYS A 90 15.85 8.18 -17.24
C LYS A 90 16.65 7.26 -18.16
N LYS A 91 17.96 7.12 -17.88
CA LYS A 91 18.84 6.25 -18.66
C LYS A 91 18.40 4.79 -18.54
N SER A 92 18.04 4.35 -17.34
CA SER A 92 17.52 3.01 -17.09
C SER A 92 16.22 2.74 -17.83
N ILE A 93 15.31 3.71 -17.92
CA ILE A 93 14.07 3.58 -18.72
C ILE A 93 14.41 3.48 -20.20
N TRP A 94 15.29 4.34 -20.70
CA TRP A 94 15.69 4.35 -22.11
C TRP A 94 16.28 3.01 -22.56
N GLU A 95 17.24 2.49 -21.79
CA GLU A 95 17.88 1.20 -22.07
C GLU A 95 16.84 0.07 -22.11
N TRP A 96 15.98 0.00 -21.10
CA TRP A 96 14.95 -1.03 -21.00
C TRP A 96 13.92 -0.95 -22.14
N ALA A 97 13.44 0.25 -22.47
CA ALA A 97 12.44 0.45 -23.52
C ALA A 97 13.00 0.22 -24.94
N SER A 98 14.32 0.35 -25.11
CA SER A 98 15.02 0.08 -26.37
C SER A 98 15.29 -1.41 -26.62
N GLU A 99 15.21 -2.25 -25.59
CA GLU A 99 15.42 -3.70 -25.71
C GLU A 99 14.20 -4.37 -26.37
N THR A 100 14.43 -5.08 -27.48
CA THR A 100 13.38 -5.63 -28.36
C THR A 100 12.59 -6.80 -27.73
N GLN A 101 13.03 -7.31 -26.58
CA GLN A 101 12.43 -8.47 -25.86
C GLN A 101 12.53 -8.33 -24.33
N SER A 102 12.52 -7.12 -23.79
CA SER A 102 12.55 -6.93 -22.33
C SER A 102 11.17 -7.26 -21.72
N SER A 103 11.08 -8.40 -21.02
CA SER A 103 9.93 -8.67 -20.15
C SER A 103 9.99 -7.74 -18.93
N TRP A 104 8.85 -7.20 -18.52
CA TRP A 104 8.76 -6.38 -17.30
C TRP A 104 9.32 -7.11 -16.06
N GLU A 105 9.27 -8.44 -16.05
CA GLU A 105 9.67 -9.28 -14.93
C GLU A 105 11.20 -9.36 -14.78
N SER A 106 11.98 -9.00 -15.81
CA SER A 106 13.44 -9.15 -15.81
C SER A 106 14.21 -7.92 -15.34
N ARG A 107 13.57 -6.74 -15.21
CA ARG A 107 14.21 -5.51 -14.75
C ARG A 107 13.56 -4.94 -13.50
N THR A 108 14.38 -4.59 -12.52
CA THR A 108 13.96 -3.88 -11.30
C THR A 108 14.26 -2.40 -11.46
N PHE A 109 13.21 -1.58 -11.45
CA PHE A 109 13.35 -0.13 -11.31
C PHE A 109 13.32 0.22 -9.83
N GLN A 110 14.30 1.02 -9.37
CA GLN A 110 14.24 1.57 -8.03
C GLN A 110 13.13 2.61 -7.99
N LEU A 111 11.98 2.25 -7.42
CA LEU A 111 10.92 3.19 -7.14
C LEU A 111 11.22 3.85 -5.80
N VAL A 112 11.78 5.06 -5.82
CA VAL A 112 11.93 5.83 -4.59
C VAL A 112 10.59 6.49 -4.29
N VAL A 113 9.85 5.90 -3.35
CA VAL A 113 8.69 6.55 -2.71
C VAL A 113 9.24 7.46 -1.61
N SER A 114 9.93 8.54 -1.98
CA SER A 114 10.43 9.51 -0.99
C SER A 114 9.35 10.53 -0.66
N ALA A 115 9.33 10.94 0.60
CA ALA A 115 8.61 12.13 1.00
C ALA A 115 9.46 13.36 0.62
N ASP A 116 8.95 14.26 -0.21
CA ASP A 116 9.50 15.61 -0.29
C ASP A 116 9.38 16.24 1.10
N LEU A 117 10.52 16.54 1.73
CA LEU A 117 10.59 17.04 3.11
C LEU A 117 9.88 18.40 3.27
N ASN A 118 9.92 19.25 2.24
CA ASN A 118 9.23 20.54 2.28
C ASN A 118 7.73 20.31 2.16
N TYR A 119 7.30 19.48 1.21
CA TYR A 119 5.90 19.11 1.06
C TYR A 119 5.35 18.43 2.31
N LEU A 120 6.12 17.54 2.94
CA LEU A 120 5.75 16.85 4.18
C LEU A 120 5.52 17.83 5.33
N LYS A 121 6.47 18.75 5.54
CA LYS A 121 6.37 19.78 6.60
C LYS A 121 5.15 20.67 6.40
N ASN A 122 4.93 21.15 5.18
CA ASN A 122 3.79 22.00 4.85
C ASN A 122 2.48 21.21 5.01
N SER A 123 2.42 19.97 4.51
CA SER A 123 1.26 19.09 4.68
C SER A 123 0.91 18.90 6.16
N TYR A 124 1.88 18.62 7.02
CA TYR A 124 1.62 18.45 8.45
C TYR A 124 1.01 19.69 9.11
N GLN A 125 1.46 20.89 8.71
CA GLN A 125 0.98 22.16 9.26
C GLN A 125 -0.40 22.55 8.73
N ASP A 126 -0.65 22.32 7.44
CA ASP A 126 -1.81 22.84 6.72
C ASP A 126 -2.99 21.87 6.66
N LEU A 127 -2.78 20.60 7.01
CA LEU A 127 -3.85 19.59 7.02
C LEU A 127 -4.90 19.89 8.11
N ILE A 128 -6.15 19.98 7.67
CA ILE A 128 -7.32 20.20 8.51
C ILE A 128 -8.08 18.88 8.64
N LEU A 129 -8.51 18.55 9.86
CA LEU A 129 -9.40 17.42 10.12
C LEU A 129 -10.81 17.74 9.58
N ILE A 130 -11.33 16.85 8.73
CA ILE A 130 -12.65 16.98 8.10
C ILE A 130 -13.67 16.07 8.79
N ASP A 131 -13.28 14.82 9.07
CA ASP A 131 -14.13 13.81 9.69
C ASP A 131 -13.26 12.78 10.41
N HIS A 132 -13.82 12.03 11.37
CA HIS A 132 -13.08 10.99 12.07
C HIS A 132 -13.95 9.85 12.57
N TYR A 133 -13.31 8.72 12.84
CA TYR A 133 -13.94 7.53 13.39
C TYR A 133 -12.97 6.73 14.26
N HIS A 134 -13.51 6.09 15.30
CA HIS A 134 -12.76 5.22 16.18
C HIS A 134 -13.24 3.77 16.01
N THR A 135 -12.30 2.85 15.80
CA THR A 135 -12.60 1.41 15.76
C THR A 135 -11.41 0.58 16.18
N GLN A 136 -11.66 -0.49 16.94
CA GLN A 136 -10.68 -1.55 17.22
C GLN A 136 -9.30 -1.03 17.68
N GLY A 137 -9.29 0.02 18.51
CA GLY A 137 -8.06 0.63 19.03
C GLY A 137 -7.37 1.63 18.09
N TYR A 138 -7.99 2.00 16.97
CA TYR A 138 -7.49 2.99 16.02
C TYR A 138 -8.39 4.23 15.96
N TYR A 139 -7.75 5.38 15.76
CA TYR A 139 -8.32 6.63 15.30
C TYR A 139 -8.08 6.73 13.80
N ILE A 140 -9.13 6.95 13.03
CA ILE A 140 -9.10 7.12 11.59
C ILE A 140 -9.64 8.52 11.30
N GLY A 141 -8.80 9.39 10.74
CA GLY A 141 -9.17 10.76 10.40
C GLY A 141 -9.12 11.01 8.90
N LEU A 142 -10.12 11.71 8.36
CA LEU A 142 -10.06 12.32 7.03
C LEU A 142 -9.42 13.69 7.15
N TYR A 143 -8.31 13.90 6.45
CA TYR A 143 -7.60 15.17 6.43
C TYR A 143 -7.56 15.75 5.01
N GLY A 144 -7.62 17.08 4.90
CA GLY A 144 -7.46 17.78 3.63
C GLY A 144 -6.98 19.22 3.81
N PHE A 145 -6.57 19.85 2.70
CA PHE A 145 -6.11 21.25 2.69
C PHE A 145 -7.27 22.28 2.59
N SER A 146 -8.50 21.83 2.35
CA SER A 146 -9.67 22.69 2.26
C SER A 146 -10.90 22.04 2.87
N ASP A 147 -11.78 22.83 3.49
CA ASP A 147 -13.01 22.34 4.11
C ASP A 147 -14.14 22.01 3.13
N LYS A 148 -13.93 22.26 1.81
CA LYS A 148 -14.97 22.28 0.78
C LYS A 148 -16.06 21.26 1.07
N GLU A 149 -17.27 21.79 1.28
CA GLU A 149 -18.50 21.11 1.69
C GLU A 149 -18.56 19.65 1.27
N VAL A 150 -18.03 18.78 2.14
CA VAL A 150 -18.23 17.34 2.02
C VAL A 150 -19.66 17.07 2.44
N ASP A 151 -20.46 16.46 1.56
CA ASP A 151 -21.91 16.33 1.69
C ASP A 151 -22.34 15.72 3.04
N ALA A 152 -23.20 16.42 3.79
CA ALA A 152 -23.40 16.34 5.24
C ALA A 152 -23.92 14.99 5.80
N LYS A 153 -24.35 14.06 4.95
CA LYS A 153 -25.00 12.82 5.38
C LYS A 153 -24.05 11.62 5.20
N PRO A 154 -23.29 11.24 6.23
CA PRO A 154 -22.50 10.01 6.17
C PRO A 154 -23.44 8.81 6.08
N THR A 155 -23.36 8.07 4.98
CA THR A 155 -23.93 6.72 4.91
C THR A 155 -22.98 5.80 5.68
N ILE A 156 -23.51 4.84 6.43
CA ILE A 156 -22.67 3.83 7.07
C ILE A 156 -22.34 2.76 6.02
N MET A 157 -21.08 2.42 5.86
CA MET A 157 -20.67 1.28 5.03
C MET A 157 -20.41 0.04 5.91
N HIS A 158 -20.88 -1.11 5.47
CA HIS A 158 -20.66 -2.39 6.13
C HIS A 158 -19.67 -3.28 5.38
N GLN A 159 -18.94 -4.13 6.11
CA GLN A 159 -17.95 -5.07 5.55
C GLN A 159 -18.58 -6.09 4.59
N ASP A 160 -19.80 -6.54 4.88
CA ASP A 160 -20.55 -7.50 4.05
C ASP A 160 -20.98 -6.88 2.71
N GLU A 161 -20.90 -5.55 2.60
CA GLU A 161 -21.18 -4.78 1.38
C GLU A 161 -19.87 -4.46 0.64
N LYS A 162 -18.97 -5.47 0.52
CA LYS A 162 -17.73 -5.32 -0.22
C LYS A 162 -18.03 -4.75 -1.62
N PRO A 163 -17.56 -3.54 -1.95
CA PRO A 163 -17.86 -2.94 -3.24
C PRO A 163 -17.22 -3.70 -4.41
N ASP A 164 -17.85 -3.66 -5.58
CA ASP A 164 -17.35 -4.29 -6.82
C ASP A 164 -15.97 -3.81 -7.24
N TRP A 165 -15.57 -2.60 -6.82
CA TRP A 165 -14.25 -2.06 -7.14
C TRP A 165 -13.12 -2.71 -6.32
N CYS A 166 -13.40 -3.46 -5.25
CA CYS A 166 -12.38 -4.09 -4.40
C CYS A 166 -11.76 -5.35 -5.05
N VAL A 167 -11.17 -5.17 -6.23
CA VAL A 167 -10.42 -6.16 -7.01
C VAL A 167 -8.94 -5.85 -6.88
N ASP A 168 -8.20 -6.75 -6.23
CA ASP A 168 -6.76 -6.58 -6.01
C ASP A 168 -5.98 -6.52 -7.33
N GLU A 169 -4.91 -5.73 -7.32
CA GLU A 169 -4.02 -5.52 -8.47
C GLU A 169 -4.70 -5.12 -9.79
N SER A 170 -5.80 -4.38 -9.71
CA SER A 170 -6.51 -3.91 -10.91
C SER A 170 -6.09 -2.51 -11.33
N ILE A 171 -6.04 -2.29 -12.65
CA ILE A 171 -5.74 -1.00 -13.26
C ILE A 171 -6.84 -0.71 -14.29
N THR A 172 -7.44 0.47 -14.19
CA THR A 172 -8.43 0.95 -15.16
C THR A 172 -8.09 2.37 -15.58
N SER A 173 -8.35 2.72 -16.84
CA SER A 173 -8.22 4.09 -17.34
C SER A 173 -9.59 4.60 -17.81
N LYS A 174 -9.95 5.80 -17.37
CA LYS A 174 -11.20 6.46 -17.76
C LYS A 174 -10.89 7.91 -18.11
N GLY A 175 -10.96 8.24 -19.40
CA GLY A 175 -10.57 9.56 -19.89
C GLY A 175 -9.09 9.80 -19.63
N ASN A 176 -8.78 10.89 -18.93
CA ASN A 176 -7.40 11.29 -18.60
C ASN A 176 -6.99 10.90 -17.16
N THR A 177 -7.61 9.87 -16.60
CA THR A 177 -7.37 9.43 -15.22
C THR A 177 -7.16 7.92 -15.19
N ILE A 178 -6.07 7.50 -14.58
CA ILE A 178 -5.81 6.10 -14.22
C ILE A 178 -6.25 5.85 -12.79
N TYR A 179 -6.86 4.70 -12.56
CA TYR A 179 -7.23 4.19 -11.25
C TYR A 179 -6.52 2.87 -11.02
N CYS A 180 -5.73 2.79 -9.97
CA CYS A 180 -5.03 1.58 -9.54
C CYS A 180 -5.58 1.15 -8.19
N ILE A 181 -5.92 -0.13 -8.09
CA ILE A 181 -6.50 -0.72 -6.89
C ILE A 181 -5.53 -1.80 -6.40
N ALA A 182 -5.19 -1.72 -5.13
CA ALA A 182 -4.36 -2.72 -4.49
C ALA A 182 -4.84 -2.98 -3.07
N SER A 183 -4.53 -4.17 -2.58
CA SER A 183 -4.84 -4.59 -1.23
C SER A 183 -3.66 -5.23 -0.52
N ALA A 184 -3.70 -5.18 0.81
CA ALA A 184 -2.76 -5.88 1.67
C ALA A 184 -3.44 -6.26 2.98
N GLN A 185 -2.97 -7.37 3.57
CA GLN A 185 -3.41 -7.85 4.87
C GLN A 185 -2.25 -7.80 5.87
N ALA A 186 -2.49 -7.27 7.06
CA ALA A 186 -1.51 -7.25 8.15
C ALA A 186 -2.21 -7.27 9.52
N SER A 187 -1.46 -7.56 10.59
CA SER A 187 -1.97 -7.50 11.97
C SER A 187 -2.21 -6.07 12.47
N SER A 188 -1.56 -5.09 11.86
CA SER A 188 -1.74 -3.66 12.13
C SER A 188 -2.48 -2.99 10.97
N LEU A 189 -3.46 -2.15 11.29
CA LEU A 189 -4.19 -1.38 10.28
C LEU A 189 -3.26 -0.43 9.52
N MET A 190 -2.31 0.20 10.24
CA MET A 190 -1.33 1.12 9.65
C MET A 190 -0.38 0.40 8.66
N ASP A 191 -0.01 -0.85 8.96
CA ASP A 191 0.86 -1.65 8.10
C ASP A 191 0.10 -2.12 6.85
N ALA A 192 -1.11 -2.65 7.03
CA ALA A 192 -1.96 -3.07 5.91
C ALA A 192 -2.23 -1.90 4.96
N TRP A 193 -2.51 -0.72 5.50
CA TRP A 193 -2.70 0.51 4.73
C TRP A 193 -1.43 0.91 3.95
N SER A 194 -0.29 0.96 4.64
CA SER A 194 0.99 1.37 4.03
C SER A 194 1.40 0.44 2.90
N LEU A 195 1.22 -0.87 3.09
CA LEU A 195 1.52 -1.91 2.10
C LEU A 195 0.58 -1.82 0.89
N ALA A 196 -0.73 -1.65 1.12
CA ALA A 196 -1.71 -1.47 0.04
C ALA A 196 -1.40 -0.19 -0.76
N GLN A 197 -1.03 0.89 -0.09
CA GLN A 197 -0.67 2.17 -0.72
C GLN A 197 0.56 2.00 -1.60
N GLU A 198 1.63 1.42 -1.05
CA GLU A 198 2.86 1.18 -1.80
C GLU A 198 2.61 0.26 -3.01
N LYS A 199 1.82 -0.80 -2.83
CA LYS A 199 1.42 -1.70 -3.90
C LYS A 199 0.66 -0.97 -5.02
N ALA A 200 -0.29 -0.10 -4.68
CA ALA A 200 -1.03 0.71 -5.65
C ALA A 200 -0.11 1.71 -6.40
N LEU A 201 0.81 2.37 -5.71
CA LEU A 201 1.78 3.29 -6.32
C LEU A 201 2.75 2.54 -7.26
N ARG A 202 3.16 1.32 -6.91
CA ARG A 202 3.95 0.46 -7.81
C ARG A 202 3.18 0.09 -9.07
N LEU A 203 1.87 -0.18 -8.98
CA LEU A 203 1.03 -0.46 -10.16
C LEU A 203 0.92 0.76 -11.09
N ILE A 204 0.79 1.97 -10.53
CA ILE A 204 0.84 3.22 -11.31
C ILE A 204 2.18 3.32 -12.05
N GLY A 205 3.29 3.07 -11.35
CA GLY A 205 4.63 3.08 -11.94
C GLY A 205 4.79 2.07 -13.08
N LYS A 206 4.33 0.83 -12.88
CA LYS A 206 4.32 -0.22 -13.89
C LYS A 206 3.53 0.20 -15.13
N TYR A 207 2.32 0.72 -14.95
CA TYR A 207 1.47 1.17 -16.05
C TYR A 207 2.16 2.24 -16.91
N ARG A 208 2.77 3.23 -16.28
CA ARG A 208 3.46 4.31 -16.99
C ARG A 208 4.68 3.84 -17.76
N LEU A 209 5.48 2.95 -17.18
CA LEU A 209 6.63 2.38 -17.86
C LEU A 209 6.20 1.53 -19.06
N GLN A 210 5.13 0.74 -18.94
CA GLN A 210 4.56 0.01 -20.08
C GLN A 210 4.11 0.94 -21.22
N LYS A 211 3.58 2.13 -20.91
CA LYS A 211 3.28 3.14 -21.94
C LYS A 211 4.53 3.64 -22.66
N VAL A 212 5.64 3.88 -21.96
CA VAL A 212 6.91 4.27 -22.60
C VAL A 212 7.37 3.18 -23.56
N GLN A 213 7.31 1.91 -23.13
CA GLN A 213 7.67 0.79 -23.99
C GLN A 213 6.79 0.72 -25.25
N ALA A 214 5.48 0.97 -25.11
CA ALA A 214 4.56 1.03 -26.25
C ALA A 214 4.90 2.17 -27.24
N VAL A 215 5.34 3.33 -26.74
CA VAL A 215 5.85 4.43 -27.59
C VAL A 215 7.11 3.98 -28.32
N PHE A 216 8.07 3.37 -27.65
CA PHE A 216 9.30 2.87 -28.29
C PHE A 216 9.02 1.84 -29.38
N ALA A 217 8.02 0.97 -29.18
CA ALA A 217 7.62 -0.03 -30.16
C ALA A 217 6.87 0.53 -31.38
N SER A 218 6.26 1.72 -31.27
CA SER A 218 5.37 2.28 -32.30
C SER A 218 5.92 3.53 -32.99
N GLU A 219 6.92 4.19 -32.42
CA GLU A 219 7.45 5.45 -32.89
C GLU A 219 8.97 5.37 -32.99
N ASP A 220 9.55 5.79 -34.11
CA ASP A 220 11.01 5.81 -34.35
C ASP A 220 11.67 7.18 -34.10
N ASP A 221 10.87 8.24 -33.95
CA ASP A 221 11.36 9.58 -33.64
C ASP A 221 11.97 9.64 -32.23
N PHE A 222 13.27 9.97 -32.18
CA PHE A 222 14.01 10.17 -30.94
C PHE A 222 13.36 11.19 -30.01
N HIS A 223 12.86 12.32 -30.54
CA HIS A 223 12.28 13.39 -29.72
C HIS A 223 10.99 12.96 -29.05
N LYS A 224 10.16 12.15 -29.73
CA LYS A 224 8.92 11.63 -29.14
C LYS A 224 9.21 10.56 -28.08
N ARG A 225 10.21 9.71 -28.30
CA ARG A 225 10.69 8.73 -27.31
C ARG A 225 11.24 9.41 -26.04
N ASP A 226 12.05 10.46 -26.21
CA ASP A 226 12.58 11.27 -25.11
C ASP A 226 11.46 11.98 -24.34
N LEU A 227 10.48 12.58 -25.05
CA LEU A 227 9.32 13.21 -24.44
C LEU A 227 8.48 12.22 -23.62
N ALA A 228 8.30 10.98 -24.08
CA ALA A 228 7.58 9.96 -23.33
C ALA A 228 8.28 9.61 -22.01
N ILE A 229 9.61 9.51 -22.02
CA ILE A 229 10.42 9.28 -20.81
C ILE A 229 10.33 10.48 -19.87
N GLU A 230 10.47 11.71 -20.36
CA GLU A 230 10.32 12.92 -19.56
C GLU A 230 8.94 13.03 -18.92
N THR A 231 7.88 12.66 -19.65
CA THR A 231 6.50 12.73 -19.16
C THR A 231 6.26 11.77 -18.00
N VAL A 232 6.73 10.52 -18.12
CA VAL A 232 6.65 9.53 -17.05
C VAL A 232 7.56 9.91 -15.88
N ALA A 233 8.74 10.44 -16.17
CA ALA A 233 9.64 10.91 -15.14
C ALA A 233 9.06 12.09 -14.37
N ARG A 234 8.22 12.97 -14.94
CA ARG A 234 7.70 14.20 -14.30
C ARG A 234 6.28 14.12 -13.74
N SER A 235 5.50 13.11 -14.12
CA SER A 235 4.17 12.91 -13.55
C SER A 235 4.30 12.32 -12.15
N TYR A 236 4.15 13.10 -11.09
CA TYR A 236 4.39 12.59 -9.71
C TYR A 236 3.15 12.54 -8.83
N GLN A 237 2.02 13.08 -9.29
CA GLN A 237 0.87 13.31 -8.42
C GLN A 237 -0.15 12.18 -8.51
N ALA A 238 -0.29 11.45 -7.41
CA ALA A 238 -1.35 10.51 -7.16
C ALA A 238 -2.24 11.01 -6.02
N TYR A 239 -3.49 10.56 -5.99
CA TYR A 239 -4.48 10.94 -5.00
C TYR A 239 -5.23 9.70 -4.51
N LEU A 240 -5.51 9.64 -3.22
CA LEU A 240 -6.41 8.65 -2.68
C LEU A 240 -7.82 8.94 -3.17
N ASP A 241 -8.48 7.95 -3.76
CA ASP A 241 -9.85 8.06 -4.28
C ASP A 241 -10.84 7.30 -3.40
N LYS A 242 -10.51 6.04 -3.07
CA LYS A 242 -11.35 5.18 -2.22
C LYS A 242 -10.50 4.33 -1.31
N SER A 243 -11.10 3.95 -0.19
CA SER A 243 -10.54 2.97 0.73
C SER A 243 -11.62 1.98 1.15
N PHE A 244 -11.25 0.77 1.56
CA PHE A 244 -12.14 -0.20 2.19
C PHE A 244 -11.36 -1.08 3.16
N ILE A 245 -11.81 -1.13 4.41
CA ILE A 245 -11.15 -1.84 5.50
C ILE A 245 -12.04 -3.01 5.93
N ILE A 246 -11.43 -4.19 5.98
CA ILE A 246 -12.05 -5.45 6.37
C ILE A 246 -11.26 -5.96 7.59
N PRO A 247 -11.75 -5.73 8.82
CA PRO A 247 -11.15 -6.37 9.98
C PRO A 247 -11.55 -7.85 10.03
N SER A 248 -10.60 -8.67 10.46
CA SER A 248 -10.84 -10.07 10.80
C SER A 248 -10.23 -10.41 12.14
N THR A 249 -10.87 -11.32 12.88
CA THR A 249 -10.36 -11.79 14.16
C THR A 249 -10.36 -13.30 14.18
N THR A 250 -9.18 -13.88 14.41
CA THR A 250 -8.97 -15.33 14.50
C THR A 250 -8.21 -15.62 15.79
N GLU A 251 -8.79 -16.42 16.69
CA GLU A 251 -8.11 -16.91 17.92
C GLU A 251 -7.33 -15.84 18.72
N ASN A 252 -7.93 -14.66 18.92
CA ASN A 252 -7.34 -13.47 19.60
C ASN A 252 -6.29 -12.68 18.80
N GLN A 253 -6.05 -13.00 17.53
CA GLN A 253 -5.29 -12.15 16.63
C GLN A 253 -6.24 -11.34 15.76
N THR A 254 -6.08 -10.01 15.79
CA THR A 254 -6.78 -9.11 14.88
C THR A 254 -5.90 -8.87 13.66
N SER A 255 -6.49 -8.96 12.48
CA SER A 255 -5.86 -8.59 11.22
C SER A 255 -6.77 -7.67 10.41
N TYR A 256 -6.17 -6.93 9.49
CA TYR A 256 -6.83 -5.93 8.68
C TYR A 256 -6.48 -6.20 7.22
N LEU A 257 -7.49 -6.42 6.39
CA LEU A 257 -7.37 -6.39 4.94
C LEU A 257 -7.84 -5.01 4.46
N VAL A 258 -6.95 -4.27 3.82
CA VAL A 258 -7.22 -2.92 3.31
C VAL A 258 -7.17 -2.93 1.80
N TYR A 259 -8.19 -2.40 1.14
CA TYR A 259 -8.21 -2.06 -0.28
C TYR A 259 -8.06 -0.55 -0.42
N LEU A 260 -7.15 -0.10 -1.28
CA LEU A 260 -7.00 1.31 -1.65
C LEU A 260 -7.14 1.46 -3.15
N GLN A 261 -7.93 2.46 -3.56
CA GLN A 261 -7.95 2.96 -4.93
C GLN A 261 -7.21 4.29 -4.96
N ILE A 262 -6.12 4.33 -5.72
CA ILE A 262 -5.34 5.53 -5.98
C ILE A 262 -5.59 5.96 -7.41
N ARG A 263 -5.87 7.24 -7.61
CA ARG A 263 -5.99 7.85 -8.94
C ARG A 263 -4.79 8.70 -9.28
N SER A 264 -4.43 8.75 -10.55
CA SER A 264 -3.42 9.66 -11.10
C SER A 264 -3.91 10.18 -12.44
N LEU A 265 -3.45 11.35 -12.85
CA LEU A 265 -3.64 11.79 -14.22
C LEU A 265 -2.90 10.85 -15.19
N ASP A 266 -3.56 10.56 -16.31
CA ASP A 266 -2.98 9.87 -17.44
C ASP A 266 -2.41 10.93 -18.38
N HIS A 267 -1.08 11.01 -18.50
CA HIS A 267 -0.42 11.95 -19.42
C HIS A 267 0.06 11.23 -20.67
#